data_AF-A0AAT9LNP1-F1
#
_entry.id   AF-A0AAT9LNP1-F1
#
_cell.length_a   1.000
_cell.length_b   1.000
_cell.length_c   1.000
_cell.angle_alpha   90.00
_cell.angle_beta   90.00
_cell.angle_gamma   90.00
#
_symmetry.space_group_name_H-M   'P 1'
#
loop_
_entity.id
_entity.type
_entity.pdbx_description
1 polymer ?
#
loop_
_entity_poly.entity_id
_entity_poly.type
_entity_poly.pdbx_seq_one_letter_code
_entity_poly.pdbx_strand_id
1 'polypeptide(L)'
;MTLAVLGEDKSARERLQEFLRIYASVNTRLAYAADLGIPLDWVPGYVPPDPNRRRGRKRAQPTGLEWLNWCSSNEIRFADVRVEHVERWLEELSGAGYSDATRGRMLSAVSAFYAKYLLREGLATQNPVSLVDRRAQHLNKPAGTPSTTKRWSLPACRALLMAAYLLAERSRDGRRDRAMVEILVGTGVRADELVGVNLSDYRRAAPNDMGVLRVHGKGGKDREVALAPPVADALEAYLAVRVEPAVPALPGQVGTATRPIFVTSTGKRVHTSHLQAVLTRLCRTFTEPPRTPWLRELLATPDGEFIATHLGPLRDTIHPHSARHSYATHAVERGVPPRQVQRDLGHAVLTTTEGYLHDEDNVRNSAAHELAPALHRGWLATSA
;
A
#
# COMPACT_ATOMS: atom_id res chain seq x y z
N MET A 1 -29.56 -12.87 11.88
CA MET A 1 -28.21 -12.94 12.48
C MET A 1 -28.37 -12.89 13.98
N THR A 2 -28.91 -13.96 14.56
CA THR A 2 -29.19 -14.01 15.99
C THR A 2 -27.94 -14.56 16.65
N LEU A 3 -27.14 -13.64 17.20
CA LEU A 3 -26.04 -13.93 18.11
C LEU A 3 -26.63 -14.35 19.47
N ALA A 4 -27.53 -15.34 19.45
CA ALA A 4 -28.18 -15.83 20.64
C ALA A 4 -27.14 -16.62 21.46
N VAL A 5 -27.04 -16.22 22.71
CA VAL A 5 -26.22 -16.80 23.78
C VAL A 5 -24.76 -16.33 23.81
N LEU A 6 -24.57 -15.05 24.17
CA LEU A 6 -23.33 -14.54 24.77
C LEU A 6 -23.66 -13.41 25.77
N GLY A 7 -24.02 -13.76 27.02
CA GLY A 7 -24.16 -12.86 28.19
C GLY A 7 -25.24 -11.77 28.10
N GLU A 8 -26.11 -11.66 29.11
CA GLU A 8 -27.36 -10.87 29.10
C GLU A 8 -27.20 -9.35 28.86
N ASP A 9 -25.99 -8.78 28.99
CA ASP A 9 -25.82 -7.31 29.04
C ASP A 9 -25.42 -6.61 27.73
N LYS A 10 -24.91 -7.32 26.70
CA LYS A 10 -24.42 -6.66 25.46
C LYS A 10 -24.95 -7.31 24.19
N SER A 11 -25.46 -6.47 23.29
CA SER A 11 -25.90 -6.89 21.97
C SER A 11 -24.73 -7.36 21.08
N ALA A 12 -25.07 -8.18 20.09
CA ALA A 12 -24.20 -8.60 18.99
C ALA A 12 -23.41 -7.44 18.36
N ARG A 13 -24.11 -6.33 18.11
CA ARG A 13 -23.56 -5.14 17.45
C ARG A 13 -22.50 -4.49 18.32
N GLU A 14 -22.77 -4.31 19.61
CA GLU A 14 -21.84 -3.66 20.54
C GLU A 14 -20.54 -4.46 20.67
N ARG A 15 -20.65 -5.78 20.82
CA ARG A 15 -19.47 -6.67 20.91
C ARG A 15 -18.57 -6.59 19.67
N LEU A 16 -19.18 -6.61 18.48
CA LEU A 16 -18.42 -6.50 17.22
C LEU A 16 -17.81 -5.10 17.04
N GLN A 17 -18.50 -4.05 17.51
CA GLN A 17 -17.94 -2.70 17.53
C GLN A 17 -16.75 -2.55 18.48
N GLU A 18 -16.82 -3.16 19.67
CA GLU A 18 -15.70 -3.19 20.62
C GLU A 18 -14.46 -3.87 20.02
N PHE A 19 -14.64 -5.04 19.39
CA PHE A 19 -13.57 -5.70 18.65
C PHE A 19 -12.95 -4.77 17.58
N LEU A 20 -13.77 -4.12 16.76
CA LEU A 20 -13.27 -3.23 15.71
C LEU A 20 -12.56 -1.98 16.28
N ARG A 21 -12.98 -1.49 17.45
CA ARG A 21 -12.33 -0.34 18.12
C ARG A 21 -10.91 -0.63 18.60
N ILE A 22 -10.51 -1.90 18.74
CA ILE A 22 -9.11 -2.30 19.01
C ILE A 22 -8.16 -1.74 17.94
N TYR A 23 -8.65 -1.54 16.71
CA TYR A 23 -7.85 -1.04 15.60
C TYR A 23 -8.08 0.47 15.40
N ALA A 24 -7.01 1.26 15.36
CA ALA A 24 -7.10 2.70 15.13
C ALA A 24 -7.56 3.06 13.71
N SER A 25 -7.09 2.31 12.69
CA SER A 25 -7.38 2.58 11.28
C SER A 25 -8.76 2.08 10.86
N VAL A 26 -9.60 2.99 10.35
CA VAL A 26 -10.92 2.65 9.77
C VAL A 26 -10.78 1.66 8.62
N ASN A 27 -9.73 1.76 7.79
CA ASN A 27 -9.47 0.80 6.72
C ASN A 27 -9.21 -0.62 7.25
N THR A 28 -8.48 -0.72 8.37
CA THR A 28 -8.27 -2.01 9.04
C THR A 28 -9.61 -2.56 9.56
N ARG A 29 -10.44 -1.73 10.19
CA ARG A 29 -11.78 -2.15 10.64
C ARG A 29 -12.64 -2.65 9.49
N LEU A 30 -12.66 -1.94 8.35
CA LEU A 30 -13.42 -2.31 7.16
C LEU A 30 -12.95 -3.62 6.52
N ALA A 31 -11.64 -3.92 6.60
CA ALA A 31 -11.09 -5.19 6.11
C ALA A 31 -11.52 -6.36 7.00
N TYR A 32 -11.35 -6.25 8.33
CA TYR A 32 -11.82 -7.27 9.27
C TYR A 32 -13.33 -7.46 9.19
N ALA A 33 -14.10 -6.37 9.08
CA ALA A 33 -15.54 -6.45 8.94
C ALA A 33 -15.96 -7.22 7.69
N ALA A 34 -15.30 -6.99 6.55
CA ALA A 34 -15.59 -7.74 5.33
C ALA A 34 -15.27 -9.23 5.45
N ASP A 35 -14.14 -9.57 6.07
CA ASP A 35 -13.70 -10.97 6.19
C ASP A 35 -14.53 -11.77 7.19
N LEU A 36 -15.01 -11.10 8.24
CA LEU A 36 -15.87 -11.69 9.25
C LEU A 36 -17.35 -11.66 8.85
N GLY A 37 -17.76 -10.81 7.90
CA GLY A 37 -19.16 -10.64 7.52
C GLY A 37 -19.93 -9.69 8.43
N ILE A 38 -19.23 -8.76 9.09
CA ILE A 38 -19.83 -7.71 9.92
C ILE A 38 -20.45 -6.65 8.98
N PRO A 39 -21.73 -6.26 9.18
CA PRO A 39 -22.35 -5.18 8.43
C PRO A 39 -21.52 -3.89 8.48
N LEU A 40 -21.33 -3.24 7.33
CA LEU A 40 -20.43 -2.08 7.22
C LEU A 40 -20.91 -0.87 8.04
N ASP A 41 -22.23 -0.71 8.16
CA ASP A 41 -22.89 0.29 9.00
C ASP A 41 -22.67 0.05 10.51
N TRP A 42 -22.14 -1.11 10.89
CA TRP A 42 -21.72 -1.37 12.26
C TRP A 42 -20.28 -0.92 12.50
N VAL A 43 -19.48 -0.67 11.46
CA VAL A 43 -18.06 -0.32 11.60
C VAL A 43 -17.89 1.09 12.17
N PRO A 44 -17.22 1.25 13.34
CA PRO A 44 -17.00 2.57 13.92
C PRO A 44 -16.18 3.48 12.99
N GLY A 45 -16.72 4.65 12.67
CA GLY A 45 -16.09 5.63 11.77
C GLY A 45 -16.32 5.35 10.27
N TYR A 46 -17.13 4.36 9.91
CA TYR A 46 -17.55 4.17 8.53
C TYR A 46 -18.57 5.24 8.12
N VAL A 47 -18.31 5.89 6.99
CA VAL A 47 -19.24 6.79 6.32
C VAL A 47 -19.57 6.16 4.98
N PRO A 48 -20.85 5.85 4.70
CA PRO A 48 -21.25 5.32 3.40
C PRO A 48 -20.77 6.25 2.27
N PRO A 49 -20.20 5.71 1.18
CA PRO A 49 -19.79 6.52 0.05
C PRO A 49 -21.00 7.21 -0.60
N ASP A 50 -20.81 8.45 -1.05
CA ASP A 50 -21.83 9.23 -1.76
C ASP A 50 -22.39 8.41 -2.94
N PRO A 51 -23.71 8.14 -2.98
CA PRO A 51 -24.35 7.33 -4.02
C PRO A 51 -24.16 7.91 -5.43
N ASN A 52 -23.90 9.22 -5.56
CA ASN A 52 -23.69 9.91 -6.83
C ASN A 52 -22.24 9.84 -7.34
N ARG A 53 -21.30 9.32 -6.55
CA ARG A 53 -19.89 9.21 -6.96
C ARG A 53 -19.67 7.97 -7.83
N ARG A 54 -19.17 8.15 -9.06
CA ARG A 54 -18.84 7.04 -9.99
C ARG A 54 -17.98 5.98 -9.29
N ARG A 55 -18.54 4.77 -9.18
CA ARG A 55 -17.94 3.64 -8.44
C ARG A 55 -16.60 3.22 -9.03
N GLY A 56 -15.60 3.06 -8.17
CA GLY A 56 -14.54 2.08 -8.38
C GLY A 56 -15.09 0.65 -8.22
N ARG A 57 -14.34 -0.34 -8.73
CA ARG A 57 -14.63 -1.79 -8.75
C ARG A 57 -15.73 -2.22 -7.76
N LYS A 58 -16.86 -2.75 -8.26
CA LYS A 58 -17.94 -3.31 -7.43
C LYS A 58 -17.32 -4.27 -6.41
N ARG A 59 -17.57 -4.03 -5.11
CA ARG A 59 -17.19 -4.96 -4.04
C ARG A 59 -17.87 -6.30 -4.35
N ALA A 60 -17.14 -7.41 -4.22
CA ALA A 60 -17.73 -8.73 -4.41
C ALA A 60 -18.98 -8.84 -3.51
N GLN A 61 -20.07 -9.41 -4.04
CA GLN A 61 -21.26 -9.64 -3.24
C GLN A 61 -20.90 -10.64 -2.12
N PRO A 62 -21.50 -10.49 -0.92
CA PRO A 62 -21.27 -11.44 0.16
C PRO A 62 -21.58 -12.85 -0.33
N THR A 63 -20.66 -13.80 -0.17
CA THR A 63 -20.90 -15.17 -0.63
C THR A 63 -21.59 -16.02 0.44
N GLY A 64 -21.87 -15.44 1.62
CA GLY A 64 -22.39 -16.15 2.79
C GLY A 64 -21.34 -16.99 3.53
N LEU A 65 -20.13 -17.10 2.97
CA LEU A 65 -19.00 -17.83 3.55
C LEU A 65 -18.12 -16.94 4.44
N GLU A 66 -18.50 -15.68 4.67
CA GLU A 66 -17.86 -14.88 5.69
C GLU A 66 -18.06 -15.54 7.06
N TRP A 67 -17.04 -15.50 7.92
CA TRP A 67 -16.98 -16.36 9.10
C TRP A 67 -18.23 -16.32 10.00
N LEU A 68 -18.75 -15.13 10.32
CA LEU A 68 -19.92 -14.99 11.20
C LEU A 68 -21.19 -15.51 10.53
N ASN A 69 -21.33 -15.34 9.21
CA ASN A 69 -22.45 -15.86 8.43
C ASN A 69 -22.38 -17.39 8.38
N TRP A 70 -21.20 -17.94 8.10
CA TRP A 70 -20.97 -19.37 8.04
C TRP A 70 -21.26 -20.07 9.37
N CYS A 71 -20.78 -19.52 10.49
CA CYS A 71 -21.11 -20.04 11.82
C CYS A 71 -22.62 -19.97 12.08
N SER A 72 -23.28 -18.88 11.73
CA SER A 72 -24.73 -18.73 11.91
C SER A 72 -25.53 -19.73 11.06
N SER A 73 -25.12 -19.98 9.82
CA SER A 73 -25.78 -20.92 8.92
C SER A 73 -25.57 -22.38 9.31
N ASN A 74 -24.49 -22.68 10.05
CA ASN A 74 -24.22 -24.02 10.59
C ASN A 74 -24.63 -24.14 12.07
N GLU A 75 -25.30 -23.13 12.63
CA GLU A 75 -25.78 -23.11 14.03
C GLU A 75 -24.67 -23.30 15.09
N ILE A 76 -23.45 -22.84 14.79
CA ILE A 76 -22.28 -22.99 15.67
C ILE A 76 -22.09 -21.71 16.50
N ARG A 77 -22.09 -21.85 17.83
CA ARG A 77 -21.74 -20.75 18.75
C ARG A 77 -20.24 -20.51 18.74
N PHE A 78 -19.81 -19.26 18.83
CA PHE A 78 -18.37 -18.90 18.81
C PHE A 78 -17.57 -19.52 19.96
N ALA A 79 -18.19 -19.72 21.12
CA ALA A 79 -17.55 -20.39 22.25
C ALA A 79 -17.26 -21.89 21.98
N ASP A 80 -18.03 -22.52 21.08
CA ASP A 80 -17.99 -23.96 20.82
C ASP A 80 -17.23 -24.31 19.53
N VAL A 81 -16.65 -23.31 18.85
CA VAL A 81 -15.89 -23.56 17.63
C VAL A 81 -14.65 -24.39 17.97
N ARG A 82 -14.47 -25.48 17.21
CA ARG A 82 -13.31 -26.37 17.27
C ARG A 82 -12.50 -26.25 15.98
N VAL A 83 -11.32 -26.85 15.96
CA VAL A 83 -10.41 -26.79 14.81
C VAL A 83 -11.05 -27.38 13.56
N GLU A 84 -11.83 -28.45 13.70
CA GLU A 84 -12.49 -29.16 12.61
C GLU A 84 -13.53 -28.28 11.90
N HIS A 85 -14.20 -27.38 12.64
CA HIS A 85 -15.11 -26.40 12.06
C HIS A 85 -14.35 -25.36 11.22
N VAL A 86 -13.17 -24.94 11.68
CA VAL A 86 -12.34 -23.98 10.93
C VAL A 86 -11.79 -24.62 9.67
N GLU A 87 -11.35 -25.88 9.72
CA GLU A 87 -10.84 -26.62 8.57
C GLU A 87 -11.93 -26.87 7.53
N ARG A 88 -13.12 -27.32 7.96
CA ARG A 88 -14.29 -27.45 7.08
C ARG A 88 -14.63 -26.13 6.39
N TRP A 89 -14.66 -25.02 7.13
CA TRP A 89 -14.90 -23.70 6.54
C TRP A 89 -13.84 -23.32 5.49
N LEU A 90 -12.56 -23.62 5.73
CA LEU A 90 -11.49 -23.36 4.78
C LEU A 90 -11.58 -24.20 3.51
N GLU A 91 -12.08 -25.44 3.61
CA GLU A 91 -12.38 -26.31 2.47
C GLU A 91 -13.55 -25.78 1.66
N GLU A 92 -14.64 -25.37 2.30
CA GLU A 92 -15.80 -24.77 1.62
C GLU A 92 -15.42 -23.47 0.89
N LEU A 93 -14.57 -22.62 1.49
CA LEU A 93 -14.00 -21.45 0.80
C LEU A 93 -13.19 -21.86 -0.44
N SER A 94 -12.39 -22.92 -0.34
CA SER A 94 -11.61 -23.44 -1.47
C SER A 94 -12.53 -23.95 -2.59
N GLY A 95 -13.57 -24.72 -2.24
CA GLY A 95 -14.58 -25.21 -3.17
C GLY A 95 -15.37 -24.10 -3.87
N ALA A 96 -15.55 -22.96 -3.19
CA ALA A 96 -16.13 -21.75 -3.77
C ALA A 96 -15.15 -20.91 -4.62
N GLY A 97 -13.91 -21.38 -4.83
CA GLY A 97 -12.92 -20.74 -5.70
C GLY A 97 -12.15 -19.58 -5.07
N TYR A 98 -12.17 -19.45 -3.74
CA TYR A 98 -11.35 -18.44 -3.05
C TYR A 98 -9.86 -18.79 -3.16
N SER A 99 -9.04 -17.83 -3.57
CA SER A 99 -7.57 -18.02 -3.60
C SER A 99 -7.00 -18.27 -2.19
N ASP A 100 -5.88 -19.00 -2.09
CA ASP A 100 -5.20 -19.27 -0.81
C ASP A 100 -4.83 -18.00 -0.05
N ALA A 101 -4.47 -16.93 -0.78
CA ALA A 101 -4.20 -15.63 -0.19
C ALA A 101 -5.45 -15.03 0.46
N THR A 102 -6.62 -15.19 -0.16
CA THR A 102 -7.90 -14.74 0.41
C THR A 102 -8.29 -15.58 1.62
N ARG A 103 -8.19 -16.92 1.52
CA ARG A 103 -8.47 -17.86 2.61
C ARG A 103 -7.59 -17.58 3.83
N GLY A 104 -6.28 -17.44 3.64
CA GLY A 104 -5.33 -17.14 4.72
C GLY A 104 -5.55 -15.76 5.38
N ARG A 105 -5.99 -14.76 4.59
CA ARG A 105 -6.39 -13.45 5.13
C ARG A 105 -7.65 -13.54 5.98
N MET A 106 -8.69 -14.25 5.50
CA MET A 106 -9.91 -14.48 6.28
C MET A 106 -9.61 -15.27 7.57
N LEU A 107 -8.78 -16.31 7.49
CA LEU A 107 -8.33 -17.06 8.67
C LEU A 107 -7.62 -16.16 9.70
N SER A 108 -6.82 -15.20 9.23
CA SER A 108 -6.17 -14.20 10.10
C SER A 108 -7.19 -13.27 10.76
N ALA A 109 -8.29 -12.93 10.07
CA ALA A 109 -9.39 -12.17 10.63
C ALA A 109 -10.09 -12.91 11.77
N VAL A 110 -10.40 -14.19 11.56
CA VAL A 110 -10.97 -15.08 12.58
C VAL A 110 -10.02 -15.19 13.77
N SER A 111 -8.74 -15.48 13.52
CA SER A 111 -7.74 -15.61 14.59
C SER A 111 -7.66 -14.35 15.46
N ALA A 112 -7.72 -13.17 14.83
CA ALA A 112 -7.70 -11.90 15.56
C ALA A 112 -8.97 -11.68 16.39
N PHE A 113 -10.15 -12.04 15.87
CA PHE A 113 -11.40 -11.95 16.60
C PHE A 113 -11.39 -12.80 17.88
N TYR A 114 -10.90 -14.04 17.79
CA TYR A 114 -10.72 -14.88 18.98
C TYR A 114 -9.64 -14.33 19.92
N ALA A 115 -8.43 -14.10 19.41
CA ALA A 115 -7.27 -13.78 20.24
C ALA A 115 -7.30 -12.38 20.86
N LYS A 116 -7.88 -11.39 20.16
CA LYS A 116 -7.88 -9.99 20.60
C LYS A 116 -9.16 -9.60 21.32
N TYR A 117 -10.24 -10.37 21.18
CA TYR A 117 -11.53 -10.03 21.77
C TYR A 117 -12.13 -11.19 22.55
N LEU A 118 -12.56 -12.30 21.92
CA LEU A 118 -13.31 -13.34 22.63
C LEU A 118 -12.55 -13.95 23.82
N LEU A 119 -11.25 -14.21 23.70
CA LEU A 119 -10.43 -14.70 24.81
C LEU A 119 -10.29 -13.67 25.94
N ARG A 120 -10.16 -12.38 25.60
CA ARG A 120 -9.99 -11.31 26.59
C ARG A 120 -11.26 -11.03 27.38
N GLU A 121 -12.41 -11.14 26.71
CA GLU A 121 -13.73 -10.98 27.31
C GLU A 121 -14.22 -12.27 27.99
N GLY A 122 -13.42 -13.35 28.02
CA GLY A 122 -13.82 -14.64 28.60
C GLY A 122 -14.94 -15.37 27.86
N LEU A 123 -15.23 -14.98 26.61
CA LEU A 123 -16.29 -15.54 25.77
C LEU A 123 -15.86 -16.81 25.02
N ALA A 124 -14.57 -17.09 24.98
CA ALA A 124 -13.99 -18.33 24.47
C ALA A 124 -12.83 -18.75 25.38
N THR A 125 -12.55 -20.05 25.44
CA THR A 125 -11.46 -20.62 26.24
C THR A 125 -10.17 -20.80 25.44
N GLN A 126 -10.29 -20.94 24.12
CA GLN A 126 -9.16 -21.12 23.21
C GLN A 126 -9.40 -20.45 21.86
N ASN A 127 -8.32 -20.25 21.09
CA ASN A 127 -8.41 -19.82 19.71
C ASN A 127 -8.36 -21.05 18.79
N PRO A 128 -9.47 -21.47 18.16
CA PRO A 128 -9.46 -22.68 17.32
C PRO A 128 -8.52 -22.54 16.11
N VAL A 129 -8.26 -21.30 15.67
CA VAL A 129 -7.34 -21.02 14.55
C VAL A 129 -5.88 -21.33 14.89
N SER A 130 -5.49 -21.30 16.17
CA SER A 130 -4.10 -21.63 16.54
C SER A 130 -3.77 -23.11 16.39
N LEU A 131 -4.79 -23.97 16.26
CA LEU A 131 -4.65 -25.42 16.12
C LEU A 131 -4.69 -25.89 14.64
N VAL A 132 -5.03 -25.00 13.70
CA VAL A 132 -5.16 -25.34 12.27
C VAL A 132 -3.80 -25.67 11.67
N ASP A 133 -3.70 -26.83 11.00
CA ASP A 133 -2.53 -27.14 10.18
C ASP A 133 -2.56 -26.34 8.87
N ARG A 134 -1.95 -25.15 8.90
CA ARG A 134 -1.86 -24.26 7.74
C ARG A 134 -1.13 -24.89 6.54
N ARG A 135 -0.29 -25.90 6.75
CA ARG A 135 0.43 -26.58 5.67
C ARG A 135 -0.52 -27.54 4.95
N ALA A 136 -1.26 -28.36 5.70
CA ALA A 136 -2.31 -29.22 5.15
C ALA A 136 -3.38 -28.42 4.39
N GLN A 137 -3.68 -27.21 4.85
CA GLN A 137 -4.65 -26.31 4.22
C GLN A 137 -4.13 -25.52 2.99
N HIS A 138 -2.87 -25.74 2.59
CA HIS A 138 -2.18 -25.00 1.52
C HIS A 138 -2.07 -23.48 1.76
N LEU A 139 -2.12 -23.04 3.03
CA LEU A 139 -2.07 -21.62 3.41
C LEU A 139 -0.67 -21.13 3.74
N ASN A 140 0.27 -22.03 4.00
CA ASN A 140 1.68 -21.67 4.14
C ASN A 140 2.34 -21.58 2.77
N LYS A 141 2.84 -20.39 2.42
CA LYS A 141 3.89 -20.32 1.41
C LYS A 141 5.16 -20.92 2.01
N PRO A 142 5.82 -21.90 1.36
CA PRO A 142 7.15 -22.35 1.77
C PRO A 142 8.06 -21.15 2.04
N ALA A 143 8.85 -21.21 3.11
CA ALA A 143 9.87 -20.19 3.37
C ALA A 143 10.78 -20.08 2.13
N GLY A 144 10.97 -18.85 1.63
CA GLY A 144 11.71 -18.61 0.38
C GLY A 144 10.90 -18.68 -0.92
N THR A 145 9.57 -18.90 -0.86
CA THR A 145 8.73 -18.79 -2.06
C THR A 145 8.81 -17.36 -2.61
N PRO A 146 9.25 -17.16 -3.87
CA PRO A 146 9.36 -15.83 -4.45
C PRO A 146 8.01 -15.09 -4.36
N SER A 147 8.05 -13.79 -4.08
CA SER A 147 6.84 -12.97 -4.17
C SER A 147 6.22 -13.15 -5.57
N THR A 148 4.94 -13.47 -5.62
CA THR A 148 4.16 -13.53 -6.88
C THR A 148 3.94 -12.14 -7.46
N THR A 149 4.33 -11.08 -6.74
CA THR A 149 4.31 -9.71 -7.26
C THR A 149 5.29 -9.60 -8.42
N LYS A 150 4.75 -9.39 -9.62
CA LYS A 150 5.53 -9.15 -10.83
C LYS A 150 6.48 -7.96 -10.59
N ARG A 151 7.77 -8.22 -10.79
CA ARG A 151 8.82 -7.21 -10.82
C ARG A 151 8.80 -6.51 -12.17
N TRP A 152 9.02 -5.21 -12.17
CA TRP A 152 9.23 -4.45 -13.39
C TRP A 152 10.68 -4.63 -13.82
N SER A 153 10.94 -4.68 -15.12
CA SER A 153 12.31 -4.66 -15.63
C SER A 153 12.91 -3.25 -15.45
N LEU A 154 14.24 -3.14 -15.50
CA LEU A 154 14.93 -1.86 -15.41
C LEU A 154 14.49 -0.90 -16.55
N PRO A 155 14.37 -1.35 -17.82
CA PRO A 155 13.82 -0.50 -18.89
C PRO A 155 12.38 -0.05 -18.63
N ALA A 156 11.54 -0.90 -18.01
CA ALA A 156 10.17 -0.52 -17.65
C ALA A 156 10.12 0.51 -16.52
N CYS A 157 11.01 0.40 -15.52
CA CYS A 157 11.19 1.43 -14.50
C CYS A 157 11.61 2.76 -15.13
N ARG A 158 12.59 2.74 -16.05
CA ARG A 158 13.02 3.93 -16.79
C ARG A 158 11.89 4.53 -17.63
N ALA A 159 11.15 3.70 -18.35
CA ALA A 159 10.01 4.15 -19.16
C ALA A 159 8.91 4.82 -18.31
N LEU A 160 8.67 4.35 -17.08
CA LEU A 160 7.73 5.01 -16.16
C LEU A 160 8.21 6.42 -15.76
N LEU A 161 9.49 6.58 -15.45
CA LEU A 161 10.07 7.88 -15.12
C LEU A 161 10.02 8.84 -16.32
N MET A 162 10.43 8.37 -17.51
CA MET A 162 10.37 9.12 -18.76
C MET A 162 8.94 9.57 -19.10
N ALA A 163 7.96 8.66 -18.99
CA ALA A 163 6.55 8.96 -19.23
C ALA A 163 6.04 10.04 -18.27
N ALA A 164 6.39 9.94 -16.98
CA ALA A 164 5.99 10.90 -15.97
C ALA A 164 6.66 12.27 -16.18
N TYR A 165 7.93 12.28 -16.60
CA TYR A 165 8.68 13.48 -16.98
C TYR A 165 8.02 14.23 -18.13
N LEU A 166 7.77 13.54 -19.26
CA LEU A 166 7.22 14.15 -20.47
C LEU A 166 5.81 14.72 -20.28
N LEU A 167 5.05 14.15 -19.34
CA LEU A 167 3.70 14.61 -19.00
C LEU A 167 3.65 15.65 -17.87
N ALA A 168 4.79 15.97 -17.23
CA ALA A 168 4.82 16.79 -16.03
C ALA A 168 4.27 18.21 -16.24
N GLU A 169 4.59 18.82 -17.38
CA GLU A 169 4.11 20.16 -17.79
C GLU A 169 2.83 20.11 -18.63
N ARG A 170 2.33 18.92 -18.97
CA ARG A 170 1.19 18.71 -19.87
C ARG A 170 -0.12 18.52 -19.13
N SER A 171 -0.09 18.47 -17.81
CA SER A 171 -1.28 18.35 -16.97
C SER A 171 -1.16 19.18 -15.70
N ARG A 172 -2.30 19.70 -15.22
CA ARG A 172 -2.35 20.53 -14.00
C ARG A 172 -1.66 19.89 -12.80
N ASP A 173 -1.76 18.57 -12.68
CA ASP A 173 -1.16 17.81 -11.58
C ASP A 173 0.11 17.05 -12.00
N GLY A 174 0.67 17.34 -13.18
CA GLY A 174 1.74 16.55 -13.78
C GLY A 174 3.01 16.52 -12.95
N ARG A 175 3.45 17.67 -12.40
CA ARG A 175 4.61 17.73 -11.51
C ARG A 175 4.42 16.91 -10.23
N ARG A 176 3.22 16.93 -9.64
CA ARG A 176 2.87 16.08 -8.49
C ARG A 176 3.01 14.60 -8.85
N ASP A 177 2.42 14.22 -9.97
CA ASP A 177 2.37 12.84 -10.42
C ASP A 177 3.77 12.33 -10.79
N ARG A 178 4.63 13.18 -11.38
CA ARG A 178 6.06 12.93 -11.57
C ARG A 178 6.77 12.70 -10.24
N ALA A 179 6.71 13.64 -9.30
CA ALA A 179 7.38 13.51 -8.00
C ALA A 179 7.00 12.23 -7.25
N MET A 180 5.71 11.86 -7.29
CA MET A 180 5.23 10.60 -6.70
C MET A 180 5.83 9.36 -7.36
N VAL A 181 5.94 9.34 -8.69
CA VAL A 181 6.49 8.21 -9.44
C VAL A 181 8.01 8.10 -9.25
N GLU A 182 8.71 9.23 -9.26
CA GLU A 182 10.16 9.32 -8.99
C GLU A 182 10.51 8.75 -7.63
N ILE A 183 9.80 9.16 -6.57
CA ILE A 183 10.05 8.65 -5.22
C ILE A 183 9.68 7.17 -5.14
N LEU A 184 8.52 6.76 -5.69
CA LEU A 184 8.07 5.37 -5.63
C LEU A 184 9.06 4.40 -6.29
N VAL A 185 9.53 4.72 -7.50
CA VAL A 185 10.45 3.89 -8.28
C VAL A 185 11.88 4.01 -7.77
N GLY A 186 12.33 5.22 -7.45
CA GLY A 186 13.70 5.52 -7.04
C GLY A 186 14.05 5.09 -5.62
N THR A 187 13.07 4.80 -4.76
CA THR A 187 13.31 4.45 -3.35
C THR A 187 12.63 3.17 -2.86
N GLY A 188 11.62 2.66 -3.59
CA GLY A 188 10.86 1.49 -3.14
C GLY A 188 10.02 1.71 -1.87
N VAL A 189 9.72 2.96 -1.51
CA VAL A 189 8.80 3.32 -0.43
C VAL A 189 7.41 2.70 -0.65
N ARG A 190 6.67 2.40 0.42
CA ARG A 190 5.28 1.91 0.27
C ARG A 190 4.37 3.05 -0.18
N ALA A 191 3.31 2.74 -0.92
CA ALA A 191 2.33 3.73 -1.36
C ALA A 191 1.68 4.49 -0.19
N ASP A 192 1.28 3.77 0.87
CA ASP A 192 0.67 4.39 2.06
C ASP A 192 1.66 5.28 2.82
N GLU A 193 2.92 4.88 2.89
CA GLU A 193 4.01 5.69 3.46
C GLU A 193 4.17 6.98 2.65
N LEU A 194 4.28 6.88 1.31
CA LEU A 194 4.48 8.02 0.41
C LEU A 194 3.36 9.05 0.47
N VAL A 195 2.09 8.64 0.47
CA VAL A 195 0.99 9.60 0.55
C VAL A 195 0.78 10.14 1.97
N GLY A 196 1.39 9.49 2.97
CA GLY A 196 1.29 9.84 4.40
C GLY A 196 2.22 10.97 4.85
N VAL A 197 3.27 11.29 4.08
CA VAL A 197 4.27 12.29 4.47
C VAL A 197 3.75 13.74 4.47
N ASN A 198 4.41 14.58 5.25
CA ASN A 198 4.14 16.00 5.48
C ASN A 198 5.36 16.83 5.10
N LEU A 199 5.16 18.14 4.91
CA LEU A 199 6.26 19.06 4.59
C LEU A 199 7.38 19.02 5.64
N SER A 200 7.04 18.80 6.91
CA SER A 200 8.02 18.63 8.01
C SER A 200 8.89 17.39 7.88
N ASP A 201 8.48 16.42 7.05
CA ASP A 201 9.15 15.14 6.91
C ASP A 201 10.22 15.18 5.80
N TYR A 202 10.27 16.26 5.01
CA TYR A 202 11.23 16.43 3.93
C TYR A 202 12.26 17.50 4.26
N ARG A 203 13.53 17.18 4.03
CA ARG A 203 14.65 18.12 4.14
C ARG A 203 15.66 17.91 3.00
N ARG A 204 16.29 18.99 2.55
CA ARG A 204 17.42 18.99 1.62
C ARG A 204 18.33 20.15 1.98
N ALA A 205 19.64 19.92 2.07
CA ALA A 205 20.59 20.93 2.56
C ALA A 205 20.91 21.99 1.49
N ALA A 206 21.26 21.57 0.28
CA ALA A 206 21.48 22.44 -0.86
C ALA A 206 20.93 21.83 -2.16
N PRO A 207 20.78 22.63 -3.25
CA PRO A 207 20.57 22.08 -4.59
C PRO A 207 21.65 21.05 -4.93
N ASN A 208 21.28 19.99 -5.65
CA ASN A 208 22.12 18.83 -5.98
C ASN A 208 22.51 17.90 -4.82
N ASP A 209 22.24 18.27 -3.57
CA ASP A 209 22.38 17.33 -2.45
C ASP A 209 21.28 16.27 -2.47
N MET A 210 21.54 15.18 -1.74
CA MET A 210 20.52 14.21 -1.38
C MET A 210 19.41 14.88 -0.57
N GLY A 211 18.16 14.62 -0.94
CA GLY A 211 17.03 14.87 -0.07
C GLY A 211 16.87 13.75 0.95
N VAL A 212 16.24 14.04 2.08
CA VAL A 212 15.83 13.03 3.05
C VAL A 212 14.33 13.16 3.29
N LEU A 213 13.62 12.04 3.18
CA LEU A 213 12.19 11.93 3.46
C LEU A 213 11.96 10.96 4.61
N ARG A 214 11.43 11.47 5.72
CA ARG A 214 10.98 10.64 6.84
C ARG A 214 9.63 10.01 6.50
N VAL A 215 9.51 8.70 6.63
CA VAL A 215 8.27 7.96 6.34
C VAL A 215 7.80 7.20 7.56
N HIS A 216 6.48 7.14 7.74
CA HIS A 216 5.86 6.57 8.92
C HIS A 216 5.34 5.15 8.66
N GLY A 217 5.95 4.16 9.31
CA GLY A 217 5.60 2.75 9.18
C GLY A 217 4.53 2.28 10.15
N LYS A 218 4.01 1.07 9.90
CA LYS A 218 3.02 0.42 10.77
C LYS A 218 3.61 0.21 12.18
N GLY A 219 2.86 0.63 13.20
CA GLY A 219 3.27 0.50 14.60
C GLY A 219 4.11 1.67 15.13
N GLY A 220 4.09 2.82 14.44
CA GLY A 220 4.82 4.02 14.88
C GLY A 220 6.32 3.96 14.65
N LYS A 221 6.77 3.06 13.76
CA LYS A 221 8.18 2.92 13.39
C LYS A 221 8.46 3.80 12.18
N ASP A 222 9.09 4.92 12.42
CA ASP A 222 9.55 5.82 11.37
C ASP A 222 10.88 5.33 10.79
N ARG A 223 11.18 5.74 9.55
CA ARG A 223 12.52 5.61 8.97
C ARG A 223 12.81 6.75 8.01
N GLU A 224 14.09 7.03 7.80
CA GLU A 224 14.54 7.98 6.78
C GLU A 224 14.74 7.27 5.44
N VAL A 225 14.35 7.93 4.36
CA VAL A 225 14.52 7.48 2.98
C VAL A 225 15.33 8.53 2.24
N ALA A 226 16.48 8.12 1.68
CA ALA A 226 17.29 9.00 0.85
C ALA A 226 16.64 9.23 -0.52
N LEU A 227 16.57 10.49 -0.93
CA LEU A 227 16.12 10.92 -2.26
C LEU A 227 17.34 11.37 -3.05
N ALA A 228 17.71 10.61 -4.08
CA ALA A 228 18.77 11.01 -5.01
C ALA A 228 18.44 12.37 -5.67
N PRO A 229 19.44 13.15 -6.13
CA PRO A 229 19.21 14.48 -6.68
C PRO A 229 18.07 14.57 -7.70
N PRO A 230 17.97 13.73 -8.75
CA PRO A 230 16.86 13.84 -9.70
C PRO A 230 15.48 13.58 -9.08
N VAL A 231 15.41 12.78 -8.01
CA VAL A 231 14.17 12.50 -7.26
C VAL A 231 13.81 13.70 -6.37
N ALA A 232 14.80 14.28 -5.68
CA ALA A 232 14.63 15.48 -4.87
C ALA A 232 14.24 16.69 -5.75
N ASP A 233 14.87 16.86 -6.90
CA ASP A 233 14.57 17.93 -7.86
C ASP A 233 13.12 17.83 -8.36
N ALA A 234 12.64 16.62 -8.67
CA ALA A 234 11.26 16.41 -9.06
C ALA A 234 10.27 16.77 -7.94
N LEU A 235 10.60 16.45 -6.69
CA LEU A 235 9.80 16.82 -5.53
C LEU A 235 9.78 18.34 -5.34
N GLU A 236 10.93 19.01 -5.37
CA GLU A 236 11.02 20.47 -5.23
C GLU A 236 10.32 21.22 -6.37
N ALA A 237 10.44 20.73 -7.61
CA ALA A 237 9.71 21.28 -8.76
C ALA A 237 8.18 21.20 -8.60
N TYR A 238 7.69 20.17 -7.91
CA TYR A 238 6.28 20.09 -7.49
C TYR A 238 5.97 21.05 -6.34
N LEU A 239 6.79 21.06 -5.28
CA LEU A 239 6.58 21.92 -4.11
C LEU A 239 6.51 23.40 -4.49
N ALA A 240 7.30 23.83 -5.48
CA ALA A 240 7.29 25.20 -6.00
C ALA A 240 5.94 25.65 -6.62
N VAL A 241 5.12 24.72 -7.09
CA VAL A 241 3.80 25.01 -7.71
C VAL A 241 2.64 24.39 -6.96
N ARG A 242 2.91 23.76 -5.81
CA ARG A 242 1.93 23.05 -5.01
C ARG A 242 0.90 24.04 -4.46
N VAL A 243 -0.39 23.67 -4.56
CA VAL A 243 -1.48 24.40 -3.93
C VAL A 243 -1.40 24.23 -2.42
N GLU A 244 -1.44 25.33 -1.67
CA GLU A 244 -1.57 25.25 -0.21
C GLU A 244 -2.97 24.77 0.18
N PRO A 245 -3.10 23.87 1.17
CA PRO A 245 -4.41 23.42 1.63
C PRO A 245 -5.24 24.61 2.13
N ALA A 246 -6.38 24.86 1.49
CA ALA A 246 -7.28 25.97 1.85
C ALA A 246 -8.03 25.76 3.18
N VAL A 247 -7.93 24.56 3.78
CA VAL A 247 -8.62 24.21 5.03
C VAL A 247 -7.60 23.57 5.98
N PRO A 248 -7.45 24.06 7.23
CA PRO A 248 -6.76 23.31 8.29
C PRO A 248 -7.42 21.93 8.43
N ALA A 249 -6.62 20.89 8.65
CA ALA A 249 -7.16 19.56 8.90
C ALA A 249 -8.28 19.63 9.97
N LEU A 250 -9.43 19.01 9.69
CA LEU A 250 -10.56 19.00 10.61
C LEU A 250 -10.12 18.48 12.00
N PRO A 251 -10.60 19.07 13.11
CA PRO A 251 -10.29 18.58 14.46
C PRO A 251 -10.67 17.10 14.60
N GLY A 252 -9.74 16.27 15.06
CA GLY A 252 -9.97 14.82 15.30
C GLY A 252 -9.15 13.86 14.44
N GLN A 253 -8.41 14.35 13.44
CA GLN A 253 -7.27 13.62 12.87
C GLN A 253 -6.02 14.03 13.64
N VAL A 254 -5.36 13.05 14.27
CA VAL A 254 -4.23 13.24 15.18
C VAL A 254 -3.17 14.19 14.60
N GLY A 255 -2.84 15.24 15.35
CA GLY A 255 -1.67 16.10 15.16
C GLY A 255 -1.94 17.51 14.62
N THR A 256 -1.35 18.50 15.29
CA THR A 256 -1.17 19.90 14.85
C THR A 256 -0.96 20.00 13.33
N ALA A 257 -1.86 20.74 12.66
CA ALA A 257 -1.73 21.24 11.27
C ALA A 257 -0.87 20.37 10.34
N THR A 258 -1.29 19.12 10.08
CA THR A 258 -0.57 18.28 9.12
C THR A 258 -0.63 18.93 7.74
N ARG A 259 0.54 19.38 7.23
CA ARG A 259 0.69 19.94 5.88
C ARG A 259 1.15 18.81 4.94
N PRO A 260 0.25 18.03 4.32
CA PRO A 260 0.61 16.93 3.42
C PRO A 260 1.51 17.40 2.28
N ILE A 261 2.56 16.66 1.94
CA ILE A 261 3.35 16.95 0.72
C ILE A 261 2.44 16.82 -0.49
N PHE A 262 1.83 15.65 -0.68
CA PHE A 262 1.02 15.36 -1.87
C PHE A 262 -0.45 15.70 -1.64
N VAL A 263 -0.94 16.69 -2.39
CA VAL A 263 -2.34 17.14 -2.35
C VAL A 263 -3.06 17.01 -3.69
N THR A 264 -4.39 16.87 -3.64
CA THR A 264 -5.29 16.99 -4.78
C THR A 264 -5.34 18.45 -5.25
N SER A 265 -5.94 18.68 -6.42
CA SER A 265 -6.21 20.03 -6.95
C SER A 265 -7.10 20.89 -6.03
N THR A 266 -7.76 20.26 -5.05
CA THR A 266 -8.59 20.88 -4.01
C THR A 266 -7.87 21.02 -2.66
N GLY A 267 -6.57 20.72 -2.58
CA GLY A 267 -5.75 20.87 -1.38
C GLY A 267 -5.88 19.74 -0.35
N LYS A 268 -6.64 18.68 -0.63
CA LYS A 268 -6.78 17.52 0.27
C LYS A 268 -5.62 16.55 0.09
N ARG A 269 -5.23 15.79 1.13
CA ARG A 269 -4.23 14.73 1.01
C ARG A 269 -4.60 13.73 -0.09
N VAL A 270 -3.63 13.35 -0.90
CA VAL A 270 -3.78 12.30 -1.91
C VAL A 270 -4.04 10.94 -1.24
N HIS A 271 -5.02 10.19 -1.73
CA HIS A 271 -5.28 8.82 -1.27
C HIS A 271 -4.40 7.81 -2.00
N THR A 272 -4.07 6.66 -1.41
CA THR A 272 -3.19 5.65 -2.05
C THR A 272 -3.70 5.11 -3.37
N SER A 273 -5.02 5.05 -3.57
CA SER A 273 -5.60 4.67 -4.86
C SER A 273 -5.22 5.63 -6.00
N HIS A 274 -4.80 6.87 -5.68
CA HIS A 274 -4.33 7.83 -6.67
C HIS A 274 -3.00 7.41 -7.30
N LEU A 275 -2.06 6.86 -6.51
CA LEU A 275 -0.80 6.31 -7.05
C LEU A 275 -1.08 5.20 -8.07
N GLN A 276 -2.01 4.28 -7.74
CA GLN A 276 -2.47 3.27 -8.68
C GLN A 276 -3.05 3.91 -9.95
N ALA A 277 -3.91 4.93 -9.80
CA ALA A 277 -4.51 5.61 -10.94
C ALA A 277 -3.47 6.33 -11.83
N VAL A 278 -2.46 6.97 -11.23
CA VAL A 278 -1.35 7.61 -11.95
C VAL A 278 -0.59 6.57 -12.76
N LEU A 279 -0.16 5.48 -12.14
CA LEU A 279 0.58 4.40 -12.81
C LEU A 279 -0.23 3.78 -13.97
N THR A 280 -1.50 3.45 -13.73
CA THR A 280 -2.39 2.93 -14.77
C THR A 280 -2.57 3.95 -15.91
N ARG A 281 -2.72 5.24 -15.59
CA ARG A 281 -2.85 6.30 -16.58
C ARG A 281 -1.59 6.44 -17.43
N LEU A 282 -0.39 6.42 -16.82
CA LEU A 282 0.87 6.47 -17.57
C LEU A 282 0.96 5.31 -18.57
N CYS A 283 0.70 4.07 -18.14
CA CYS A 283 0.71 2.93 -19.06
C CYS A 283 -0.30 3.12 -20.20
N ARG A 284 -1.55 3.49 -19.89
CA ARG A 284 -2.59 3.67 -20.92
C ARG A 284 -2.26 4.79 -21.90
N THR A 285 -1.77 5.93 -21.42
CA THR A 285 -1.44 7.09 -22.27
C THR A 285 -0.44 6.71 -23.37
N PHE A 286 0.56 5.89 -23.07
CA PHE A 286 1.60 5.51 -24.03
C PHE A 286 1.36 4.20 -24.77
N THR A 287 0.29 3.45 -24.44
CA THR A 287 0.02 2.12 -25.03
C THR A 287 -1.34 2.01 -25.71
N GLU A 288 -2.24 2.97 -25.51
CA GLU A 288 -3.49 3.12 -26.27
C GLU A 288 -3.27 4.05 -27.47
N PRO A 289 -4.15 4.00 -28.50
CA PRO A 289 -4.08 4.93 -29.63
C PRO A 289 -3.99 6.40 -29.18
N PRO A 290 -3.04 7.18 -29.72
CA PRO A 290 -2.75 8.52 -29.23
C PRO A 290 -3.94 9.46 -29.46
N ARG A 291 -4.38 10.12 -28.39
CA ARG A 291 -5.55 11.02 -28.40
C ARG A 291 -5.23 12.45 -28.84
N THR A 292 -3.95 12.81 -28.97
CA THR A 292 -3.50 14.17 -29.34
C THR A 292 -2.42 14.11 -30.43
N PRO A 293 -2.31 15.14 -31.30
CA PRO A 293 -1.24 15.22 -32.30
C PRO A 293 0.16 15.13 -31.68
N TRP A 294 0.40 15.88 -30.60
CA TRP A 294 1.67 15.84 -29.88
C TRP A 294 2.06 14.43 -29.41
N LEU A 295 1.11 13.67 -28.85
CA LEU A 295 1.40 12.32 -28.40
C LEU A 295 1.68 11.37 -29.58
N ARG A 296 1.02 11.59 -30.72
CA ARG A 296 1.29 10.82 -31.95
C ARG A 296 2.71 11.08 -32.47
N GLU A 297 3.12 12.35 -32.50
CA GLU A 297 4.48 12.75 -32.88
C GLU A 297 5.51 12.20 -31.89
N LEU A 298 5.26 12.32 -30.59
CA LEU A 298 6.14 11.78 -29.55
C LEU A 298 6.31 10.27 -29.68
N LEU A 299 5.23 9.51 -29.88
CA LEU A 299 5.28 8.05 -30.05
C LEU A 299 6.01 7.62 -31.33
N ALA A 300 6.21 8.52 -32.30
CA ALA A 300 7.03 8.28 -33.49
C ALA A 300 8.52 8.55 -33.26
N THR A 301 8.92 9.06 -32.10
CA THR A 301 10.33 9.23 -31.71
C THR A 301 10.89 7.97 -31.03
N PRO A 302 12.22 7.76 -31.02
CA PRO A 302 12.83 6.63 -30.31
C PRO A 302 12.47 6.58 -28.81
N ASP A 303 12.35 7.73 -28.15
CA ASP A 303 11.95 7.79 -26.73
C ASP A 303 10.49 7.36 -26.54
N GLY A 304 9.59 7.79 -27.43
CA GLY A 304 8.18 7.40 -27.39
C GLY A 304 7.99 5.91 -27.65
N GLU A 305 8.69 5.35 -28.63
CA GLU A 305 8.70 3.91 -28.92
C GLU A 305 9.24 3.10 -27.74
N PHE A 306 10.35 3.55 -27.13
CA PHE A 306 10.92 2.93 -25.92
C PHE A 306 9.90 2.89 -24.78
N ILE A 307 9.21 4.01 -24.51
CA ILE A 307 8.20 4.09 -23.46
C ILE A 307 7.04 3.13 -23.76
N ALA A 308 6.47 3.17 -24.96
CA ALA A 308 5.34 2.33 -25.35
C ALA A 308 5.68 0.83 -25.22
N THR A 309 6.86 0.43 -25.70
CA THR A 309 7.37 -0.94 -25.67
C THR A 309 7.48 -1.47 -24.25
N HIS A 310 8.01 -0.68 -23.32
CA HIS A 310 8.27 -1.14 -21.95
C HIS A 310 7.09 -0.94 -20.99
N LEU A 311 6.14 -0.05 -21.30
CA LEU A 311 4.90 0.11 -20.51
C LEU A 311 3.78 -0.85 -20.96
N GLY A 312 3.79 -1.32 -22.20
CA GLY A 312 2.80 -2.26 -22.75
C GLY A 312 2.54 -3.47 -21.85
N PRO A 313 3.59 -4.23 -21.46
CA PRO A 313 3.44 -5.41 -20.59
C PRO A 313 2.89 -5.10 -19.19
N LEU A 314 3.01 -3.86 -18.72
CA LEU A 314 2.58 -3.45 -17.38
C LEU A 314 1.12 -2.98 -17.33
N ARG A 315 0.52 -2.62 -18.47
CA ARG A 315 -0.79 -1.95 -18.54
C ARG A 315 -1.87 -2.54 -17.63
N ASP A 316 -1.99 -3.86 -17.62
CA ASP A 316 -3.07 -4.58 -16.91
C ASP A 316 -2.61 -5.17 -15.56
N THR A 317 -1.32 -5.02 -15.21
CA THR A 317 -0.73 -5.63 -14.00
C THR A 317 0.06 -4.65 -13.13
N ILE A 318 0.14 -3.38 -13.51
CA ILE A 318 0.88 -2.36 -12.78
C ILE A 318 0.26 -2.12 -11.41
N HIS A 319 1.09 -2.16 -10.37
CA HIS A 319 0.67 -1.94 -8.99
C HIS A 319 1.80 -1.29 -8.18
N PRO A 320 1.54 -0.32 -7.28
CA PRO A 320 2.59 0.38 -6.54
C PRO A 320 3.55 -0.52 -5.78
N HIS A 321 3.06 -1.65 -5.24
CA HIS A 321 3.91 -2.60 -4.51
C HIS A 321 4.97 -3.29 -5.40
N SER A 322 4.75 -3.37 -6.72
CA SER A 322 5.76 -3.87 -7.65
C SER A 322 6.99 -2.98 -7.70
N ALA A 323 6.84 -1.65 -7.58
CA ALA A 323 7.97 -0.71 -7.58
C ALA A 323 9.01 -1.07 -6.50
N ARG A 324 8.52 -1.41 -5.31
CA ARG A 324 9.35 -1.83 -4.18
C ARG A 324 10.14 -3.12 -4.47
N HIS A 325 9.50 -4.11 -5.07
CA HIS A 325 10.19 -5.35 -5.44
C HIS A 325 11.20 -5.13 -6.57
N SER A 326 10.88 -4.26 -7.53
CA SER A 326 11.80 -3.85 -8.60
C SER A 326 13.01 -3.12 -8.03
N TYR A 327 12.80 -2.15 -7.13
CA TYR A 327 13.86 -1.43 -6.43
C TYR A 327 14.82 -2.40 -5.73
N ALA A 328 14.27 -3.31 -4.92
CA ALA A 328 15.08 -4.29 -4.19
C ALA A 328 15.94 -5.16 -5.13
N THR A 329 15.32 -5.64 -6.21
CA THR A 329 15.98 -6.53 -7.18
C THR A 329 17.08 -5.78 -7.92
N HIS A 330 16.78 -4.61 -8.48
CA HIS A 330 17.74 -3.84 -9.26
C HIS A 330 18.85 -3.24 -8.42
N ALA A 331 18.60 -2.90 -7.15
CA ALA A 331 19.66 -2.51 -6.23
C ALA A 331 20.68 -3.65 -6.04
N VAL A 332 20.20 -4.88 -5.77
CA VAL A 332 21.07 -6.05 -5.59
C VAL A 332 21.78 -6.44 -6.89
N GLU A 333 21.09 -6.44 -8.03
CA GLU A 333 21.69 -6.70 -9.34
C GLU A 333 22.80 -5.71 -9.70
N ARG A 334 22.78 -4.51 -9.10
CA ARG A 334 23.80 -3.46 -9.28
C ARG A 334 24.90 -3.51 -8.21
N GLY A 335 24.94 -4.56 -7.40
CA GLY A 335 26.00 -4.77 -6.41
C GLY A 335 25.74 -4.13 -5.06
N VAL A 336 24.57 -3.52 -4.82
CA VAL A 336 24.25 -3.00 -3.49
C VAL A 336 24.05 -4.17 -2.52
N PRO A 337 24.73 -4.19 -1.35
CA PRO A 337 24.61 -5.29 -0.40
C PRO A 337 23.15 -5.51 0.05
N PRO A 338 22.64 -6.76 0.05
CA PRO A 338 21.24 -7.04 0.43
C PRO A 338 20.83 -6.51 1.80
N ARG A 339 21.76 -6.44 2.76
CA ARG A 339 21.51 -5.86 4.09
C ARG A 339 21.21 -4.35 4.00
N GLN A 340 21.89 -3.64 3.11
CA GLN A 340 21.64 -2.22 2.88
C GLN A 340 20.27 -2.01 2.25
N VAL A 341 19.94 -2.79 1.22
CA VAL A 341 18.60 -2.80 0.60
C VAL A 341 17.49 -3.11 1.62
N GLN A 342 17.74 -4.03 2.57
CA GLN A 342 16.79 -4.34 3.64
C GLN A 342 16.58 -3.16 4.60
N ARG A 343 17.62 -2.36 4.87
CA ARG A 343 17.55 -1.14 5.69
C ARG A 343 16.74 -0.05 4.97
N ASP A 344 17.04 0.23 3.70
CA ASP A 344 16.28 1.19 2.86
C ASP A 344 14.78 0.86 2.86
N LEU A 345 14.49 -0.43 2.81
CA LEU A 345 13.14 -0.97 2.77
C LEU A 345 12.51 -1.14 4.17
N GLY A 346 13.25 -0.98 5.27
CA GLY A 346 12.75 -1.13 6.64
C GLY A 346 12.12 -2.50 6.91
N HIS A 347 12.79 -3.59 6.50
CA HIS A 347 12.38 -4.94 6.89
C HIS A 347 12.73 -5.17 8.38
N ALA A 348 11.72 -5.52 9.18
CA ALA A 348 11.72 -5.44 10.64
C ALA A 348 12.50 -6.54 11.39
N VAL A 349 13.62 -7.03 10.85
CA VAL A 349 14.57 -7.83 11.64
C VAL A 349 15.93 -7.16 11.60
N LEU A 350 16.05 -6.09 12.38
CA LEU A 350 17.28 -5.78 13.09
C LEU A 350 16.92 -5.87 14.56
N THR A 351 17.44 -6.92 15.21
CA THR A 351 17.42 -7.04 16.66
C THR A 351 18.02 -5.78 17.27
N THR A 352 17.39 -5.33 18.36
CA THR A 352 17.95 -4.50 19.44
C THR A 352 18.34 -3.05 19.13
N THR A 353 17.52 -2.13 19.66
CA THR A 353 17.95 -0.98 20.50
C THR A 353 19.27 -0.27 20.15
N GLU A 354 19.35 0.31 18.96
CA GLU A 354 20.26 1.45 18.68
C GLU A 354 19.51 2.43 17.77
N GLY A 355 18.61 3.22 18.35
CA GLY A 355 17.92 4.29 17.63
C GLY A 355 18.67 5.60 17.78
N TYR A 356 18.74 6.38 16.70
CA TYR A 356 19.27 7.74 16.56
C TYR A 356 20.68 7.95 15.97
N LEU A 357 21.59 6.95 15.99
CA LEU A 357 22.93 7.10 15.37
C LEU A 357 23.06 6.53 13.96
N HIS A 358 22.09 5.74 13.49
CA HIS A 358 22.19 4.99 12.22
C HIS A 358 21.51 5.67 11.02
N ASP A 359 20.76 6.76 11.20
CA ASP A 359 19.94 7.32 10.12
C ASP A 359 20.78 8.10 9.07
N GLU A 360 21.81 8.85 9.49
CA GLU A 360 22.70 9.54 8.54
C GLU A 360 23.53 8.57 7.70
N ASP A 361 24.07 7.52 8.32
CA ASP A 361 24.82 6.47 7.62
C ASP A 361 23.93 5.63 6.70
N ASN A 362 22.66 5.44 7.07
CA ASN A 362 21.67 4.80 6.21
C ASN A 362 21.36 5.65 4.99
N VAL A 363 21.19 6.97 5.16
CA VAL A 363 20.98 7.90 4.04
C VAL A 363 22.18 7.86 3.11
N ARG A 364 23.41 8.02 3.63
CA ARG A 364 24.66 8.03 2.85
C ARG A 364 24.90 6.75 2.06
N ASN A 365 24.57 5.60 2.63
CA ASN A 365 24.80 4.30 1.98
C ASN A 365 23.56 3.76 1.25
N SER A 366 22.50 4.56 1.09
CA SER A 366 21.25 4.09 0.50
C SER A 366 21.42 3.62 -0.93
N ALA A 367 20.74 2.54 -1.31
CA ALA A 367 20.75 2.02 -2.69
C ALA A 367 20.16 3.02 -3.72
N ALA A 368 19.45 4.05 -3.24
CA ALA A 368 18.98 5.15 -4.06
C ALA A 368 20.14 5.88 -4.78
N HIS A 369 21.34 5.93 -4.18
CA HIS A 369 22.54 6.51 -4.79
C HIS A 369 22.95 5.82 -6.10
N GLU A 370 22.78 4.50 -6.18
CA GLU A 370 23.15 3.72 -7.36
C GLU A 370 22.02 3.63 -8.37
N LEU A 371 20.79 3.40 -7.88
CA LEU A 371 19.68 3.07 -8.75
C LEU A 371 19.06 4.28 -9.43
N ALA A 372 18.88 5.40 -8.72
CA ALA A 372 18.19 6.55 -9.30
C ALA A 372 19.00 7.21 -10.44
N PRO A 373 20.33 7.47 -10.32
CA PRO A 373 21.11 7.97 -11.45
C PRO A 373 21.12 7.01 -12.64
N ALA A 374 21.15 5.69 -12.38
CA ALA A 374 21.09 4.69 -13.42
C ALA A 374 19.77 4.72 -14.21
N LEU A 375 18.64 4.92 -13.53
CA LEU A 375 17.34 5.04 -14.18
C LEU A 375 17.22 6.31 -15.01
N HIS A 376 17.94 7.38 -14.66
CA HIS A 376 17.93 8.68 -15.34
C HIS A 376 18.96 8.81 -16.48
N ARG A 377 19.96 7.93 -16.51
CA ARG A 377 21.09 8.00 -17.44
C ARG A 377 20.64 8.05 -18.90
N GLY A 378 21.10 9.08 -19.62
CA GLY A 378 20.90 9.22 -21.06
C GLY A 378 19.54 9.74 -21.49
N TRP A 379 18.73 10.30 -20.59
CA TRP A 379 17.49 11.02 -20.97
C TRP A 379 17.17 12.20 -20.04
N LEU A 380 17.59 12.15 -18.79
CA LEU A 380 17.66 13.31 -17.91
C LEU A 380 19.12 13.73 -17.84
N ALA A 381 19.47 14.91 -18.36
CA ALA A 381 20.79 15.47 -18.12
C ALA A 381 20.92 15.67 -16.60
N THR A 382 21.86 14.97 -15.97
CA THR A 382 22.32 15.38 -14.65
C THR A 382 23.00 16.72 -14.88
N SER A 383 22.47 17.79 -14.27
CA SER A 383 23.19 19.06 -14.21
C SER A 383 24.53 18.77 -13.55
N ALA A 384 25.59 18.70 -14.36
CA ALA A 384 26.96 18.56 -13.91
C ALA A 384 27.43 19.86 -13.24
#